data_AF-A0A7M3ZM49-F1
#
_entry.id   AF-A0A7M3ZM49-F1
#
_cell.length_a   1.000
_cell.length_b   1.000
_cell.length_c   1.000
_cell.angle_alpha   90.00
_cell.angle_beta   90.00
_cell.angle_gamma   90.00
#
_symmetry.space_group_name_H-M   'P 1'
#
loop_
_entity.id
_entity.type
_entity.pdbx_description
1 polymer ?
#
loop_
_entity_poly.entity_id
_entity_poly.type
_entity_poly.pdbx_seq_one_letter_code
_entity_poly.pdbx_strand_id
1 'polypeptide(L)'
;MIGSGSYIQFTHTFQMPVSWNDEPYASLNVMLVSPTGPTLPLNHVFGLGNANGIENDVSLKGFTIVSQSGVETDAASASLIQGTFVTVNAYLGFEGVHDAVPRTGQAQVRLLVNGQDKGSTSLILNGMASIIYSVPSSANNLEMELEVTPVAGQGVAYEVNSVANFTMDSIAPMLIGMDVDTFDHVDASPSTEINFIFGDSPSLPHHADAHIWRSWVDDANMDGLIDEDEVQILSLEQPEDMLATLGEFTLTMDTSQAPDGEYIQGWLSVADGAGNVMIEGGSMNTPLFNLQIRSDGTPSLGTEYDLIWGQYGDGWLHP
;
A
#
# COMPACT_ATOMS: atom_id res chain seq x y z
N MET A 1 -21.87 24.97 40.79
CA MET A 1 -20.70 25.07 41.68
C MET A 1 -20.74 23.88 42.63
N ILE A 2 -20.02 22.82 42.26
CA ILE A 2 -19.62 21.68 43.09
C ILE A 2 -18.11 21.66 42.89
N GLY A 3 -17.33 21.65 43.97
CA GLY A 3 -15.88 21.79 43.90
C GLY A 3 -15.24 20.64 43.11
N SER A 4 -14.76 20.95 41.91
CA SER A 4 -13.70 20.23 41.22
C SER A 4 -12.81 21.31 40.62
N GLY A 5 -11.49 21.23 40.83
CA GLY A 5 -10.53 22.20 40.29
C GLY A 5 -10.82 22.46 38.81
N SER A 6 -11.36 23.64 38.52
CA SER A 6 -11.79 24.03 37.19
C SER A 6 -10.54 24.40 36.41
N TYR A 7 -10.01 23.44 35.65
CA TYR A 7 -8.96 23.70 34.68
C TYR A 7 -9.51 24.65 33.61
N ILE A 8 -8.77 25.73 33.33
CA ILE A 8 -9.01 26.59 32.18
C ILE A 8 -7.96 26.21 31.15
N GLN A 9 -8.40 25.67 30.02
CA GLN A 9 -7.53 25.33 28.90
C GLN A 9 -7.52 26.47 27.90
N PHE A 10 -6.31 26.87 27.49
CA PHE A 10 -6.10 27.80 26.40
C PHE A 10 -5.37 27.06 25.28
N THR A 11 -5.90 27.13 24.06
CA THR A 11 -5.21 26.67 22.86
C THR A 11 -4.74 27.90 22.11
N HIS A 12 -3.44 27.98 21.84
CA HIS A 12 -2.86 29.05 21.03
C HIS A 12 -2.02 28.44 19.92
N THR A 13 -2.13 29.01 18.73
CA THR A 13 -1.35 28.62 17.56
C THR A 13 -0.49 29.81 17.17
N PHE A 14 0.83 29.63 17.13
CA PHE A 14 1.76 30.60 16.59
C PHE A 14 2.41 30.02 15.34
N GLN A 15 2.74 30.90 14.40
CA GLN A 15 3.49 30.53 13.21
C GLN A 15 4.94 30.94 13.42
N MET A 16 5.86 29.98 13.26
CA MET A 16 7.28 30.29 13.24
C MET A 16 7.65 30.95 11.91
N PRO A 17 8.54 31.96 11.91
CA PRO A 17 9.05 32.54 10.67
C PRO A 17 9.72 31.46 9.81
N VAL A 18 9.35 31.40 8.53
CA VAL A 18 9.88 30.41 7.57
C VAL A 18 11.37 30.61 7.29
N SER A 19 11.90 31.80 7.62
CA SER A 19 13.30 32.18 7.46
C SER A 19 14.19 31.86 8.67
N TRP A 20 13.64 31.21 9.71
CA TRP A 20 14.51 30.64 10.74
C TRP A 20 15.38 29.55 10.12
N ASN A 21 16.53 29.29 10.70
CA ASN A 21 17.34 28.14 10.30
C ASN A 21 17.13 27.04 11.34
N ASP A 22 17.73 25.87 11.13
CA ASP A 22 17.73 24.84 12.15
C ASP A 22 18.33 25.35 13.46
N GLU A 23 17.61 25.06 14.55
CA GLU A 23 18.06 25.40 15.90
C GLU A 23 18.10 24.13 16.75
N PRO A 24 19.22 23.83 17.42
CA PRO A 24 19.33 22.62 18.25
C PRO A 24 18.43 22.67 19.50
N TYR A 25 17.93 23.87 19.87
CA TYR A 25 16.99 24.05 20.96
C TYR A 25 16.07 25.24 20.69
N ALA A 26 14.82 25.13 21.12
CA ALA A 26 13.88 26.24 21.16
C ALA A 26 13.16 26.24 22.51
N SER A 27 12.88 27.43 23.07
CA SER A 27 12.19 27.52 24.37
C SER A 27 10.95 28.41 24.26
N LEU A 28 9.83 27.90 24.74
CA LEU A 28 8.57 28.60 24.86
C LEU A 28 8.33 28.95 26.34
N ASN A 29 8.38 30.25 26.64
CA ASN A 29 8.06 30.77 27.96
C ASN A 29 6.66 31.39 27.96
N VAL A 30 5.75 30.83 28.76
CA VAL A 30 4.35 31.28 28.87
C VAL A 30 4.09 31.77 30.28
N MET A 31 3.55 32.97 30.39
CA MET A 31 3.17 33.59 31.66
C MET A 31 1.79 34.22 31.53
N LEU A 32 0.91 34.00 32.50
CA LEU A 32 -0.39 34.65 32.54
C LEU A 32 -0.26 35.96 33.33
N VAL A 33 -0.80 37.05 32.78
CA VAL A 33 -0.83 38.35 33.47
C VAL A 33 -2.26 38.60 33.94
N SER A 34 -2.45 38.68 35.26
CA SER A 34 -3.73 39.00 35.90
C SER A 34 -3.73 40.43 36.46
N PRO A 35 -4.91 41.01 36.77
CA PRO A 35 -4.98 42.31 37.47
C PRO A 35 -4.26 42.33 38.83
N THR A 36 -4.04 41.16 39.44
CA THR A 36 -3.29 40.98 40.69
C THR A 36 -1.78 40.76 40.50
N GLY A 37 -1.30 40.69 39.25
CA GLY A 37 0.10 40.50 38.88
C GLY A 37 0.35 39.29 37.96
N PRO A 38 1.59 39.11 37.48
CA PRO A 38 1.99 37.98 36.66
C PRO A 38 2.07 36.66 37.45
N THR A 39 1.75 35.53 36.82
CA THR A 39 1.96 34.19 37.37
C THR A 39 3.40 33.73 37.24
N LEU A 40 3.75 32.58 37.85
CA LEU A 40 5.00 31.91 37.54
C LEU A 40 5.02 31.52 36.05
N PRO A 41 6.13 31.74 35.34
CA PRO A 41 6.25 31.34 33.94
C PRO A 41 6.39 29.82 33.84
N LEU A 42 5.69 29.23 32.89
CA LEU A 42 5.94 27.88 32.40
C LEU A 42 6.98 27.97 31.29
N ASN A 43 8.07 27.22 31.41
CA ASN A 43 9.03 27.06 30.33
C ASN A 43 8.90 25.65 29.75
N HIS A 44 8.73 25.57 28.44
CA HIS A 44 8.81 24.31 27.69
C HIS A 44 9.96 24.41 26.70
N VAL A 45 10.77 23.37 26.61
CA VAL A 45 11.93 23.33 25.71
C VAL A 45 11.71 22.25 24.67
N PHE A 46 11.87 22.60 23.41
CA PHE A 46 11.91 21.72 22.26
C PHE A 46 13.37 21.43 21.89
N GLY A 47 13.63 20.23 21.37
CA GLY A 47 14.97 19.74 21.07
C GLY A 47 15.69 19.20 22.32
N LEU A 48 17.02 19.25 22.29
CA LEU A 48 17.95 18.59 23.23
C LEU A 48 18.00 17.06 23.03
N GLY A 49 19.17 16.53 22.65
CA GLY A 49 19.37 15.12 22.35
C GLY A 49 19.66 14.92 20.86
N ASN A 50 18.93 14.00 20.21
CA ASN A 50 19.10 13.66 18.79
C ASN A 50 18.17 14.43 17.84
N ALA A 51 17.35 15.35 18.36
CA ALA A 51 16.38 16.12 17.57
C ALA A 51 16.58 17.63 17.77
N ASN A 52 16.42 18.38 16.68
CA ASN A 52 16.45 19.84 16.68
C ASN A 52 15.20 20.41 17.37
N GLY A 53 15.34 21.60 17.96
CA GLY A 53 14.22 22.36 18.52
C GLY A 53 13.41 23.09 17.46
N ILE A 54 14.06 23.49 16.36
CA ILE A 54 13.46 23.98 15.11
C ILE A 54 14.18 23.25 13.98
N GLU A 55 13.39 22.67 13.07
CA GLU A 55 13.86 21.95 11.89
C GLU A 55 12.96 22.37 10.73
N ASN A 56 13.53 23.01 9.73
CA ASN A 56 12.75 23.58 8.63
C ASN A 56 13.35 23.39 7.25
N ASP A 57 14.41 22.59 7.15
CA ASP A 57 14.99 22.18 5.90
C ASP A 57 14.09 21.16 5.21
N VAL A 58 13.67 21.50 4.00
CA VAL A 58 12.71 20.67 3.26
C VAL A 58 13.44 19.46 2.71
N SER A 59 12.92 18.27 2.98
CA SER A 59 13.53 17.02 2.56
C SER A 59 12.65 16.29 1.54
N LEU A 60 13.25 15.80 0.45
CA LEU A 60 12.60 14.80 -0.41
C LEU A 60 12.67 13.44 0.30
N LYS A 61 11.51 12.99 0.77
CA LYS A 61 11.31 11.73 1.51
C LYS A 61 10.96 10.55 0.62
N GLY A 62 10.39 10.81 -0.56
CA GLY A 62 9.95 9.77 -1.49
C GLY A 62 9.74 10.30 -2.89
N PHE A 63 9.95 9.42 -3.87
CA PHE A 63 9.73 9.67 -5.29
C PHE A 63 9.04 8.45 -5.88
N THR A 64 7.78 8.63 -6.28
CA THR A 64 6.96 7.56 -6.86
C THR A 64 6.33 7.99 -8.19
N ILE A 65 5.90 7.00 -8.96
CA ILE A 65 5.16 7.16 -10.19
C ILE A 65 3.80 6.50 -10.01
N VAL A 66 2.73 7.25 -10.26
CA VAL A 66 1.38 6.71 -10.39
C VAL A 66 1.07 6.54 -11.87
N SER A 67 0.87 5.29 -12.27
CA SER A 67 0.48 4.90 -13.62
C SER A 67 -0.96 5.32 -13.93
N GLN A 68 -1.37 5.21 -15.20
CA GLN A 68 -2.74 5.53 -15.62
C GLN A 68 -3.81 4.60 -15.00
N SER A 69 -3.43 3.39 -14.59
CA SER A 69 -4.29 2.45 -13.86
C SER A 69 -4.45 2.80 -12.38
N GLY A 70 -3.70 3.79 -11.87
CA GLY A 70 -3.74 4.22 -10.47
C GLY A 70 -2.74 3.49 -9.57
N VAL A 71 -1.94 2.56 -10.11
CA VAL A 71 -0.89 1.86 -9.37
C VAL A 71 0.26 2.82 -9.11
N GLU A 72 0.63 2.96 -7.84
CA GLU A 72 1.76 3.76 -7.38
C GLU A 72 2.97 2.89 -7.11
N THR A 73 4.09 3.18 -7.78
CA THR A 73 5.33 2.42 -7.69
C THR A 73 6.48 3.36 -7.33
N ASP A 74 7.41 2.92 -6.48
CA ASP A 74 8.65 3.65 -6.22
C ASP A 74 9.43 3.87 -7.52
N ALA A 75 9.97 5.08 -7.71
CA ALA A 75 10.63 5.46 -8.94
C ALA A 75 11.87 4.59 -9.26
N ALA A 76 12.51 3.98 -8.27
CA ALA A 76 13.64 3.08 -8.48
C ALA A 76 13.22 1.72 -9.09
N SER A 77 11.97 1.32 -8.92
CA SER A 77 11.42 0.03 -9.37
C SER A 77 10.37 0.18 -10.49
N ALA A 78 10.04 1.42 -10.85
CA ALA A 78 8.99 1.70 -11.83
C ALA A 78 9.48 1.58 -13.27
N SER A 79 8.57 1.14 -14.13
CA SER A 79 8.67 1.19 -15.59
C SER A 79 7.59 2.11 -16.13
N LEU A 80 7.57 2.39 -17.43
CA LEU A 80 6.60 3.30 -18.04
C LEU A 80 5.98 2.71 -19.30
N ILE A 81 4.72 3.06 -19.56
CA ILE A 81 4.05 2.70 -20.82
C ILE A 81 4.14 3.89 -21.79
N GLN A 82 4.64 3.65 -23.01
CA GLN A 82 4.73 4.66 -24.05
C GLN A 82 3.37 5.26 -24.41
N GLY A 83 3.31 6.58 -24.61
CA GLY A 83 2.08 7.27 -25.05
C GLY A 83 1.01 7.42 -23.97
N THR A 84 1.32 7.08 -22.72
CA THR A 84 0.40 7.24 -21.57
C THR A 84 0.73 8.49 -20.76
N PHE A 85 -0.10 8.75 -19.74
CA PHE A 85 0.16 9.77 -18.73
C PHE A 85 0.47 9.10 -17.41
N VAL A 86 1.43 9.66 -16.68
CA VAL A 86 1.76 9.27 -15.32
C VAL A 86 1.73 10.47 -14.42
N THR A 87 1.46 10.26 -13.13
CA THR A 87 1.61 11.30 -12.11
C THR A 87 2.91 11.05 -11.37
N VAL A 88 3.83 12.00 -11.46
CA VAL A 88 5.07 12.01 -10.70
C VAL A 88 4.79 12.62 -9.34
N ASN A 89 4.99 11.83 -8.28
CA ASN A 89 4.77 12.26 -6.90
C ASN A 89 6.12 12.46 -6.20
N ALA A 90 6.25 13.63 -5.58
CA ALA A 90 7.34 13.94 -4.65
C ALA A 90 6.75 14.03 -3.24
N TYR A 91 7.16 13.12 -2.36
CA TYR A 91 6.83 13.18 -0.95
C TYR A 91 7.84 14.04 -0.23
N LEU A 92 7.37 15.11 0.39
CA LEU A 92 8.16 16.10 1.08
C LEU A 92 7.92 16.02 2.59
N GLY A 93 8.99 16.22 3.35
CA GLY A 93 8.97 16.37 4.80
C GLY A 93 10.01 17.40 5.23
N PHE A 94 10.39 17.34 6.50
CA PHE A 94 11.56 18.06 7.01
C PHE A 94 12.68 17.05 7.36
N GLU A 95 13.94 17.46 7.25
CA GLU A 95 15.09 16.59 7.54
C GLU A 95 14.97 15.98 8.95
N GLY A 96 15.10 14.66 9.08
CA GLY A 96 15.03 14.00 10.39
C GLY A 96 13.68 14.05 11.13
N VAL A 97 12.64 14.67 10.55
CA VAL A 97 11.28 14.74 11.12
C VAL A 97 10.34 13.80 10.36
N HIS A 98 9.54 13.05 11.11
CA HIS A 98 8.63 12.03 10.55
C HIS A 98 7.22 12.58 10.27
N ASP A 99 6.63 13.33 11.21
CA ASP A 99 5.20 13.66 11.16
C ASP A 99 4.88 15.07 10.62
N ALA A 100 5.89 15.83 10.23
CA ALA A 100 5.73 17.21 9.77
C ALA A 100 6.04 17.34 8.29
N VAL A 101 5.14 18.02 7.58
CA VAL A 101 5.22 18.21 6.13
C VAL A 101 5.12 19.69 5.75
N PRO A 102 5.80 20.12 4.68
CA PRO A 102 5.65 21.48 4.17
C PRO A 102 4.23 21.70 3.63
N ARG A 103 3.76 22.93 3.77
CA ARG A 103 2.48 23.39 3.22
C ARG A 103 2.66 23.90 1.80
N THR A 104 1.54 23.97 1.08
CA THR A 104 1.46 24.64 -0.23
C THR A 104 2.15 26.02 -0.18
N GLY A 105 3.03 26.26 -1.15
CA GLY A 105 3.80 27.49 -1.28
C GLY A 105 5.06 27.61 -0.40
N GLN A 106 5.38 26.61 0.43
CA GLN A 106 6.63 26.62 1.21
C GLN A 106 7.82 26.03 0.45
N ALA A 107 7.56 25.14 -0.51
CA ALA A 107 8.54 24.62 -1.45
C ALA A 107 7.93 24.55 -2.86
N GLN A 108 8.80 24.53 -3.86
CA GLN A 108 8.48 24.25 -5.25
C GLN A 108 9.21 22.97 -5.66
N VAL A 109 8.49 22.07 -6.30
CA VAL A 109 9.04 20.86 -6.92
C VAL A 109 9.06 21.06 -8.42
N ARG A 110 10.19 20.81 -9.07
CA ARG A 110 10.37 20.86 -10.52
C ARG A 110 10.70 19.46 -11.04
N LEU A 111 10.09 19.10 -12.16
CA LEU A 111 10.37 17.85 -12.88
C LEU A 111 11.25 18.16 -14.10
N LEU A 112 12.45 17.60 -14.10
CA LEU A 112 13.33 17.54 -15.26
C LEU A 112 13.20 16.15 -15.90
N VAL A 113 13.12 16.08 -17.22
CA VAL A 113 13.18 14.81 -17.97
C VAL A 113 14.26 14.91 -19.04
N ASN A 114 15.26 14.03 -18.98
CA ASN A 114 16.48 14.07 -19.79
C ASN A 114 17.13 15.47 -19.74
N GLY A 115 17.19 16.08 -18.55
CA GLY A 115 17.73 17.42 -18.31
C GLY A 115 16.88 18.58 -18.88
N GLN A 116 15.64 18.33 -19.32
CA GLN A 116 14.73 19.37 -19.81
C GLN A 116 13.58 19.58 -18.81
N ASP A 117 13.30 20.84 -18.47
CA ASP A 117 12.16 21.21 -17.61
C ASP A 117 10.83 20.82 -18.28
N LYS A 118 10.02 20.04 -17.56
CA LYS A 118 8.68 19.59 -17.97
C LYS A 118 7.56 20.19 -17.14
N GLY A 119 7.88 20.93 -16.07
CA GLY A 119 6.89 21.55 -15.21
C GLY A 119 7.37 21.67 -13.78
N SER A 120 6.62 22.47 -13.02
CA SER A 120 6.82 22.59 -11.58
C SER A 120 5.49 22.85 -10.88
N THR A 121 5.46 22.54 -9.58
CA THR A 121 4.31 22.80 -8.71
C THR A 121 4.79 23.29 -7.34
N SER A 122 4.01 24.18 -6.73
CA SER A 122 4.12 24.54 -5.30
C SER A 122 2.88 24.13 -4.51
N LEU A 123 1.94 23.44 -5.17
CA LEU A 123 0.79 22.82 -4.52
C LEU A 123 1.27 21.56 -3.81
N ILE A 124 1.24 21.61 -2.48
CA ILE A 124 1.65 20.53 -1.60
C ILE A 124 0.46 20.18 -0.71
N LEU A 125 -0.06 18.97 -0.86
CA LEU A 125 -1.18 18.42 -0.10
C LEU A 125 -0.67 17.29 0.78
N ASN A 126 -0.73 17.46 2.10
CA ASN A 126 -0.24 16.47 3.08
C ASN A 126 1.21 16.01 2.79
N GLY A 127 2.08 16.94 2.39
CA GLY A 127 3.47 16.64 2.04
C GLY A 127 3.69 16.15 0.61
N MET A 128 2.64 15.83 -0.14
CA MET A 128 2.77 15.36 -1.51
C MET A 128 2.66 16.51 -2.51
N ALA A 129 3.63 16.60 -3.42
CA ALA A 129 3.60 17.44 -4.60
C ALA A 129 3.51 16.56 -5.85
N SER A 130 2.53 16.81 -6.72
CA SER A 130 2.25 15.95 -7.88
C SER A 130 2.37 16.73 -9.19
N ILE A 131 3.02 16.13 -10.19
CA ILE A 131 3.19 16.67 -11.54
C ILE A 131 2.76 15.60 -12.54
N ILE A 132 1.77 15.91 -13.39
CA ILE A 132 1.36 15.01 -14.47
C ILE A 132 2.36 15.13 -15.62
N TYR A 133 2.88 14.00 -16.08
CA TYR A 133 3.80 13.88 -17.19
C TYR A 133 3.23 13.00 -18.30
N SER A 134 3.42 13.43 -19.56
CA SER A 134 3.02 12.66 -20.74
C SER A 134 4.24 11.93 -21.31
N VAL A 135 4.20 10.60 -21.28
CA VAL A 135 5.29 9.74 -21.76
C VAL A 135 5.26 9.75 -23.30
N PRO A 136 6.34 10.19 -23.99
CA PRO A 136 6.36 10.21 -25.44
C PRO A 136 6.23 8.81 -26.03
N SER A 137 5.45 8.66 -27.10
CA SER A 137 5.24 7.37 -27.77
C SER A 137 6.48 6.81 -28.48
N SER A 138 7.56 7.60 -28.59
CA SER A 138 8.82 7.22 -29.24
C SER A 138 9.99 7.09 -28.25
N ALA A 139 9.75 7.23 -26.95
CA ALA A 139 10.80 7.14 -25.94
C ALA A 139 11.11 5.67 -25.65
N ASN A 140 12.39 5.29 -25.62
CA ASN A 140 12.82 3.93 -25.22
C ASN A 140 13.25 3.88 -23.74
N ASN A 141 13.81 4.97 -23.27
CA ASN A 141 14.18 5.19 -21.89
C ASN A 141 13.97 6.67 -21.56
N LEU A 142 13.79 6.97 -20.27
CA LEU A 142 13.70 8.32 -19.76
C LEU A 142 14.46 8.40 -18.44
N GLU A 143 15.25 9.45 -18.26
CA GLU A 143 15.74 9.85 -16.95
C GLU A 143 14.82 10.97 -16.44
N MET A 144 14.26 10.81 -15.25
CA MET A 144 13.55 11.88 -14.58
C MET A 144 14.28 12.30 -13.31
N GLU A 145 14.28 13.60 -13.06
CA GLU A 145 14.90 14.21 -11.90
C GLU A 145 13.91 15.16 -11.23
N LEU A 146 13.80 15.04 -9.91
CA LEU A 146 13.05 15.95 -9.06
C LEU A 146 13.98 16.95 -8.39
N GLU A 147 13.75 18.23 -8.63
CA GLU A 147 14.44 19.30 -7.92
C GLU A 147 13.47 20.00 -6.97
N VAL A 148 13.84 20.03 -5.69
CA VAL A 148 13.11 20.75 -4.64
C VAL A 148 13.80 22.08 -4.38
N THR A 149 13.03 23.17 -4.41
CA THR A 149 13.50 24.52 -4.10
C THR A 149 12.59 25.15 -3.02
N PRO A 150 13.13 25.51 -1.85
CA PRO A 150 12.37 26.15 -0.78
C PRO A 150 12.20 27.64 -1.09
N VAL A 151 11.08 28.22 -0.64
CA VAL A 151 10.70 29.58 -1.06
C VAL A 151 11.36 30.68 -0.21
N ALA A 152 11.81 30.37 1.02
CA ALA A 152 12.34 31.36 1.96
C ALA A 152 13.85 31.20 2.25
N GLY A 153 14.59 30.45 1.42
CA GLY A 153 16.03 30.26 1.58
C GLY A 153 16.42 29.22 2.63
N GLN A 154 15.50 28.32 2.98
CA GLN A 154 15.80 27.13 3.79
C GLN A 154 16.76 26.20 3.06
N GLY A 155 17.36 25.25 3.78
CA GLY A 155 18.09 24.14 3.17
C GLY A 155 17.17 23.14 2.47
N VAL A 156 17.81 22.26 1.71
CA VAL A 156 17.16 21.12 1.06
C VAL A 156 17.97 19.87 1.33
N ALA A 157 17.29 18.84 1.81
CA ALA A 157 17.83 17.50 1.94
C ALA A 157 17.17 16.54 0.94
N TYR A 158 17.89 15.48 0.59
CA TYR A 158 17.37 14.38 -0.24
C TYR A 158 17.65 13.08 0.51
N GLU A 159 16.61 12.49 1.09
CA GLU A 159 16.70 11.20 1.79
C GLU A 159 16.51 10.02 0.83
N VAL A 160 15.94 10.28 -0.35
CA VAL A 160 15.86 9.36 -1.47
C VAL A 160 16.59 9.92 -2.68
N ASN A 161 16.91 9.06 -3.65
CA ASN A 161 17.50 9.51 -4.91
C ASN A 161 16.48 10.37 -5.68
N SER A 162 16.86 11.60 -6.02
CA SER A 162 16.03 12.50 -6.82
C SER A 162 16.01 12.14 -8.30
N VAL A 163 16.92 11.28 -8.75
CA VAL A 163 17.07 10.86 -10.14
C VAL A 163 16.68 9.40 -10.32
N ALA A 164 15.78 9.12 -11.24
CA ALA A 164 15.35 7.76 -11.59
C ALA A 164 15.41 7.53 -13.11
N ASN A 165 15.80 6.31 -13.49
CA ASN A 165 15.90 5.87 -14.87
C ASN A 165 14.81 4.85 -15.17
N PHE A 166 13.98 5.15 -16.17
CA PHE A 166 12.83 4.35 -16.53
C PHE A 166 13.03 3.63 -17.85
N THR A 167 12.70 2.34 -17.85
CA THR A 167 12.53 1.54 -19.05
C THR A 167 11.06 1.48 -19.44
N MET A 168 10.81 1.24 -20.74
CA MET A 168 9.45 1.08 -21.22
C MET A 168 9.00 -0.36 -21.08
N ASP A 169 7.79 -0.55 -20.57
CA ASP A 169 7.13 -1.83 -20.47
C ASP A 169 5.66 -1.69 -20.84
N SER A 170 5.13 -2.67 -21.55
CA SER A 170 3.75 -2.71 -22.04
C SER A 170 3.14 -4.10 -21.92
N ILE A 171 3.85 -5.03 -21.29
CA ILE A 171 3.41 -6.41 -21.12
C ILE A 171 2.77 -6.48 -19.74
N ALA A 172 1.54 -6.99 -19.67
CA ALA A 172 0.88 -7.21 -18.39
C ALA A 172 1.35 -8.52 -17.76
N PRO A 173 1.43 -8.58 -16.42
CA PRO A 173 1.72 -9.81 -15.72
C PRO A 173 0.63 -10.85 -15.93
N MET A 174 1.00 -12.11 -15.77
CA MET A 174 0.09 -13.24 -15.94
C MET A 174 0.17 -14.23 -14.77
N LEU A 175 -0.98 -14.81 -14.42
CA LEU A 175 -1.07 -15.94 -13.50
C LEU A 175 -0.72 -17.23 -14.25
N ILE A 176 0.34 -17.91 -13.81
CA ILE A 176 0.84 -19.15 -14.41
C ILE A 176 0.21 -20.37 -13.73
N GLY A 177 0.01 -20.29 -12.43
CA GLY A 177 -0.61 -21.36 -11.65
C GLY A 177 -0.91 -20.91 -10.23
N MET A 178 -1.76 -21.68 -9.57
CA MET A 178 -2.04 -21.61 -8.14
C MET A 178 -2.12 -23.04 -7.59
N ASP A 179 -1.88 -23.21 -6.28
CA ASP A 179 -1.91 -24.51 -5.62
C ASP A 179 -3.30 -24.93 -5.11
N VAL A 180 -4.30 -24.06 -5.28
CA VAL A 180 -5.72 -24.35 -5.03
C VAL A 180 -6.50 -24.35 -6.34
N ASP A 181 -7.55 -25.16 -6.44
CA ASP A 181 -8.47 -25.10 -7.57
C ASP A 181 -9.55 -24.01 -7.38
N THR A 182 -10.32 -23.71 -8.44
CA THR A 182 -11.45 -22.75 -8.35
C THR A 182 -12.50 -23.17 -7.32
N PHE A 183 -12.65 -24.48 -7.10
CA PHE A 183 -13.47 -25.06 -6.03
C PHE A 183 -12.65 -26.13 -5.35
N ASP A 184 -12.25 -25.87 -4.11
CA ASP A 184 -11.40 -26.76 -3.34
C ASP A 184 -11.83 -26.76 -1.87
N HIS A 185 -11.22 -27.61 -1.05
CA HIS A 185 -11.42 -27.62 0.39
C HIS A 185 -10.10 -27.68 1.16
N VAL A 186 -10.08 -27.10 2.35
CA VAL A 186 -8.96 -27.21 3.30
C VAL A 186 -9.45 -27.40 4.72
N ASP A 187 -8.61 -28.03 5.53
CA ASP A 187 -8.80 -28.08 6.97
C ASP A 187 -8.63 -26.68 7.59
N ALA A 188 -9.38 -26.40 8.67
CA ALA A 188 -9.21 -25.18 9.45
C ALA A 188 -7.79 -25.13 10.08
N SER A 189 -7.06 -24.06 9.82
CA SER A 189 -5.67 -23.89 10.26
C SER A 189 -5.42 -22.44 10.73
N PRO A 190 -4.57 -22.22 11.76
CA PRO A 190 -4.13 -20.88 12.12
C PRO A 190 -3.24 -20.22 11.05
N SER A 191 -2.72 -21.01 10.09
CA SER A 191 -1.96 -20.54 8.94
C SER A 191 -2.40 -21.37 7.73
N THR A 192 -3.40 -20.87 7.00
CA THR A 192 -3.77 -21.38 5.68
C THR A 192 -3.01 -20.55 4.66
N GLU A 193 -2.19 -21.22 3.86
CA GLU A 193 -1.35 -20.62 2.83
C GLU A 193 -1.89 -20.99 1.45
N ILE A 194 -1.93 -20.02 0.54
CA ILE A 194 -2.25 -20.21 -0.88
C ILE A 194 -1.09 -19.61 -1.67
N ASN A 195 -0.52 -20.38 -2.59
CA ASN A 195 0.62 -19.99 -3.40
C ASN A 195 0.20 -19.70 -4.84
N PHE A 196 0.67 -18.58 -5.36
CA PHE A 196 0.43 -18.12 -6.72
C PHE A 196 1.76 -17.99 -7.45
N ILE A 197 1.82 -18.49 -8.68
CA ILE A 197 2.97 -18.32 -9.56
C ILE A 197 2.63 -17.25 -10.58
N PHE A 198 3.27 -16.09 -10.49
CA PHE A 198 3.14 -15.04 -11.50
C PHE A 198 4.32 -15.06 -12.46
N GLY A 199 4.04 -14.73 -13.72
CA GLY A 199 5.03 -14.52 -14.76
C GLY A 199 4.98 -13.09 -15.28
N ASP A 200 6.14 -12.45 -15.38
CA ASP A 200 6.27 -11.11 -15.94
C ASP A 200 7.69 -10.80 -16.41
N SER A 201 7.87 -9.81 -17.27
CA SER A 201 9.19 -9.39 -17.76
C SER A 201 9.19 -7.91 -18.13
N PRO A 202 10.16 -7.11 -17.63
CA PRO A 202 11.46 -7.53 -17.12
C PRO A 202 11.54 -7.79 -15.60
N SER A 203 10.54 -7.40 -14.82
CA SER A 203 10.48 -7.60 -13.38
C SER A 203 9.14 -8.19 -12.97
N LEU A 204 9.09 -8.87 -11.84
CA LEU A 204 7.85 -9.37 -11.26
C LEU A 204 6.91 -8.23 -10.80
N PRO A 205 5.61 -8.52 -10.59
CA PRO A 205 4.65 -7.55 -10.11
C PRO A 205 5.03 -6.93 -8.77
N HIS A 206 5.17 -5.61 -8.74
CA HIS A 206 5.43 -4.87 -7.49
C HIS A 206 4.16 -4.64 -6.67
N HIS A 207 2.99 -4.71 -7.30
CA HIS A 207 1.70 -4.61 -6.63
C HIS A 207 0.96 -5.95 -6.78
N ALA A 208 0.69 -6.61 -5.66
CA ALA A 208 0.05 -7.92 -5.65
C ALA A 208 -0.79 -8.06 -4.38
N ASP A 209 -2.10 -7.86 -4.52
CA ASP A 209 -3.05 -7.93 -3.42
C ASP A 209 -4.15 -8.96 -3.71
N ALA A 210 -4.51 -9.73 -2.69
CA ALA A 210 -5.68 -10.60 -2.69
C ALA A 210 -6.86 -9.92 -2.00
N HIS A 211 -8.00 -9.92 -2.67
CA HIS A 211 -9.28 -9.56 -2.10
C HIS A 211 -9.95 -10.83 -1.60
N ILE A 212 -10.38 -10.83 -0.35
CA ILE A 212 -10.89 -12.02 0.34
C ILE A 212 -12.17 -11.67 1.08
N TRP A 213 -13.13 -12.58 1.03
CA TRP A 213 -14.33 -12.56 1.84
C TRP A 213 -14.51 -13.93 2.52
N ARG A 214 -14.72 -13.91 3.83
CA ARG A 214 -14.90 -15.10 4.67
C ARG A 214 -16.32 -15.13 5.23
N SER A 215 -17.06 -16.19 4.92
CA SER A 215 -18.49 -16.29 5.24
C SER A 215 -18.84 -16.21 6.73
N TRP A 216 -17.89 -16.52 7.63
CA TRP A 216 -18.15 -16.58 9.08
C TRP A 216 -17.74 -15.32 9.86
N VAL A 217 -16.95 -14.42 9.26
CA VAL A 217 -16.42 -13.21 9.93
C VAL A 217 -16.78 -11.94 9.17
N ASP A 218 -16.72 -11.97 7.84
CA ASP A 218 -16.86 -10.78 7.01
C ASP A 218 -18.32 -10.53 6.60
N ASP A 219 -19.20 -11.53 6.69
CA ASP A 219 -20.65 -11.43 6.41
C ASP A 219 -21.38 -10.64 7.52
N ALA A 220 -21.37 -9.32 7.43
CA ALA A 220 -21.92 -8.42 8.44
C ALA A 220 -23.45 -8.37 8.39
N ASN A 221 -24.03 -8.58 7.21
CA ASN A 221 -25.47 -8.52 6.98
C ASN A 221 -26.16 -9.91 7.11
N MET A 222 -25.37 -11.00 7.19
CA MET A 222 -25.77 -12.40 7.33
C MET A 222 -26.59 -12.94 6.15
N ASP A 223 -26.33 -12.46 4.94
CA ASP A 223 -27.01 -12.92 3.72
C ASP A 223 -26.21 -13.96 2.92
N GLY A 224 -24.96 -14.22 3.31
CA GLY A 224 -24.06 -15.18 2.67
C GLY A 224 -23.56 -14.75 1.29
N LEU A 225 -23.68 -13.47 0.94
CA LEU A 225 -23.18 -12.88 -0.30
C LEU A 225 -22.04 -11.91 0.01
N ILE A 226 -21.16 -11.71 -0.98
CA ILE A 226 -20.10 -10.72 -0.86
C ILE A 226 -20.72 -9.33 -1.04
N ASP A 227 -20.44 -8.42 -0.10
CA ASP A 227 -20.64 -6.98 -0.25
C ASP A 227 -19.29 -6.23 -0.35
N GLU A 228 -19.24 -5.14 -1.13
CA GLU A 228 -17.97 -4.39 -1.38
C GLU A 228 -17.32 -3.89 -0.08
N ASP A 229 -18.13 -3.53 0.91
CA ASP A 229 -17.67 -3.00 2.20
C ASP A 229 -17.17 -4.09 3.17
N GLU A 230 -17.38 -5.38 2.85
CA GLU A 230 -17.00 -6.53 3.68
C GLU A 230 -15.65 -7.13 3.28
N VAL A 231 -15.22 -6.86 2.04
CA VAL A 231 -14.02 -7.44 1.44
C VAL A 231 -12.76 -6.97 2.16
N GLN A 232 -11.92 -7.91 2.55
CA GLN A 232 -10.59 -7.65 3.11
C GLN A 232 -9.54 -7.69 1.99
N ILE A 233 -8.63 -6.72 2.00
CA ILE A 233 -7.50 -6.66 1.07
C ILE A 233 -6.25 -7.05 1.83
N LEU A 234 -5.58 -8.12 1.37
CA LEU A 234 -4.33 -8.62 1.94
C LEU A 234 -3.24 -8.60 0.88
N SER A 235 -2.11 -7.96 1.18
CA SER A 235 -0.95 -7.98 0.30
C SER A 235 -0.27 -9.34 0.32
N LEU A 236 0.11 -9.82 -0.86
CA LEU A 236 0.84 -11.07 -1.02
C LEU A 236 2.29 -10.92 -0.60
N GLU A 237 2.85 -11.96 0.00
CA GLU A 237 4.28 -12.04 0.27
C GLU A 237 5.03 -12.21 -1.06
N GLN A 238 5.93 -11.27 -1.35
CA GLN A 238 6.69 -11.22 -2.60
C GLN A 238 7.97 -12.06 -2.51
N PRO A 239 8.46 -12.63 -3.62
CA PRO A 239 9.73 -13.36 -3.63
C PRO A 239 10.92 -12.42 -3.44
N GLU A 240 12.05 -12.95 -2.93
CA GLU A 240 13.27 -12.15 -2.75
C GLU A 240 13.86 -11.63 -4.08
N ASP A 241 13.72 -12.41 -5.17
CA ASP A 241 14.24 -12.06 -6.49
C ASP A 241 13.13 -11.54 -7.42
N MET A 242 12.96 -10.21 -7.41
CA MET A 242 11.99 -9.50 -8.26
C MET A 242 12.43 -9.35 -9.73
N LEU A 243 13.65 -9.77 -10.08
CA LEU A 243 14.16 -9.72 -11.46
C LEU A 243 13.95 -11.05 -12.21
N ALA A 244 13.42 -12.07 -11.54
CA ALA A 244 13.05 -13.32 -12.15
C ALA A 244 11.86 -13.14 -13.12
N THR A 245 11.76 -14.01 -14.13
CA THR A 245 10.60 -14.02 -15.03
C THR A 245 9.38 -14.73 -14.43
N LEU A 246 9.61 -15.55 -13.39
CA LEU A 246 8.59 -16.29 -12.66
C LEU A 246 8.88 -16.16 -11.17
N GLY A 247 7.85 -15.90 -10.38
CA GLY A 247 7.94 -15.78 -8.93
C GLY A 247 6.75 -16.42 -8.24
N GLU A 248 7.01 -16.98 -7.06
CA GLU A 248 5.99 -17.50 -6.17
C GLU A 248 5.61 -16.42 -5.16
N PHE A 249 4.31 -16.18 -5.01
CA PHE A 249 3.72 -15.23 -4.10
C PHE A 249 2.78 -15.97 -3.16
N THR A 250 2.86 -15.68 -1.87
CA THR A 250 2.11 -16.42 -0.85
C THR A 250 1.08 -15.52 -0.20
N LEU A 251 -0.14 -16.05 -0.10
CA LEU A 251 -1.22 -15.49 0.71
C LEU A 251 -1.35 -16.30 1.99
N THR A 252 -1.21 -15.64 3.14
CA THR A 252 -1.35 -16.28 4.45
C THR A 252 -2.56 -15.73 5.20
N MET A 253 -3.43 -16.60 5.69
CA MET A 253 -4.62 -16.23 6.45
C MET A 253 -4.94 -17.20 7.59
N ASP A 254 -5.56 -16.70 8.65
CA ASP A 254 -6.03 -17.52 9.79
C ASP A 254 -7.47 -17.99 9.53
N THR A 255 -7.65 -19.30 9.42
CA THR A 255 -8.95 -19.98 9.25
C THR A 255 -9.33 -20.83 10.47
N SER A 256 -8.58 -20.74 11.57
CA SER A 256 -8.76 -21.59 12.75
C SER A 256 -10.11 -21.42 13.46
N GLN A 257 -10.74 -20.27 13.28
CA GLN A 257 -12.04 -19.94 13.86
C GLN A 257 -13.22 -20.30 12.95
N ALA A 258 -12.97 -20.81 11.75
CA ALA A 258 -14.01 -21.16 10.80
C ALA A 258 -14.77 -22.43 11.23
N PRO A 259 -16.11 -22.36 11.36
CA PRO A 259 -16.94 -23.55 11.46
C PRO A 259 -16.80 -24.49 10.25
N ASP A 260 -17.08 -25.78 10.48
CA ASP A 260 -17.06 -26.79 9.41
C ASP A 260 -18.18 -26.52 8.39
N GLY A 261 -17.82 -26.44 7.12
CA GLY A 261 -18.72 -26.16 5.99
C GLY A 261 -18.74 -24.71 5.51
N GLU A 262 -18.10 -23.80 6.24
CA GLU A 262 -17.92 -22.40 5.83
C GLU A 262 -16.98 -22.28 4.62
N TYR A 263 -16.92 -21.11 3.99
CA TYR A 263 -16.11 -20.94 2.78
C TYR A 263 -15.48 -19.55 2.68
N ILE A 264 -14.44 -19.50 1.85
CA ILE A 264 -13.66 -18.32 1.53
C ILE A 264 -13.76 -18.11 0.03
N GLN A 265 -14.02 -16.89 -0.39
CA GLN A 265 -13.97 -16.50 -1.80
C GLN A 265 -12.92 -15.42 -1.96
N GLY A 266 -12.13 -15.50 -3.03
CA GLY A 266 -11.11 -14.49 -3.28
C GLY A 266 -10.77 -14.30 -4.74
N TRP A 267 -10.21 -13.14 -5.03
CA TRP A 267 -9.67 -12.77 -6.34
C TRP A 267 -8.43 -11.89 -6.15
N LEU A 268 -7.68 -11.69 -7.23
CA LEU A 268 -6.38 -11.04 -7.21
C LEU A 268 -6.43 -9.70 -7.96
N SER A 269 -5.74 -8.71 -7.41
CA SER A 269 -5.40 -7.45 -8.07
C SER A 269 -3.88 -7.36 -8.13
N VAL A 270 -3.33 -7.58 -9.32
CA VAL A 270 -1.88 -7.65 -9.54
C VAL A 270 -1.50 -6.69 -10.66
N ALA A 271 -0.44 -5.93 -10.45
CA ALA A 271 0.11 -5.02 -11.43
C ALA A 271 1.63 -4.92 -11.37
N ASP A 272 2.23 -4.69 -12.53
CA ASP A 272 3.68 -4.53 -12.66
C ASP A 272 4.16 -3.12 -12.26
N GLY A 273 5.48 -2.91 -12.32
CA GLY A 273 6.07 -1.61 -12.05
C GLY A 273 5.69 -0.50 -13.05
N ALA A 274 5.13 -0.84 -14.22
CA ALA A 274 4.61 0.10 -15.21
C ALA A 274 3.11 0.43 -15.02
N GLY A 275 2.42 -0.32 -14.16
CA GLY A 275 0.98 -0.25 -13.95
C GLY A 275 0.15 -1.06 -14.96
N ASN A 276 0.75 -2.01 -15.68
CA ASN A 276 -0.01 -3.00 -16.44
C ASN A 276 -0.70 -3.94 -15.45
N VAL A 277 -2.03 -3.98 -15.50
CA VAL A 277 -2.85 -4.79 -14.59
C VAL A 277 -3.09 -6.18 -15.18
N MET A 278 -2.95 -7.20 -14.34
CA MET A 278 -3.25 -8.59 -14.69
C MET A 278 -4.73 -8.75 -15.03
N ILE A 279 -5.02 -9.42 -16.15
CA ILE A 279 -6.40 -9.60 -16.64
C ILE A 279 -7.09 -10.79 -15.94
N GLU A 280 -6.35 -11.84 -15.60
CA GLU A 280 -6.89 -13.12 -15.13
C GLU A 280 -6.96 -13.23 -13.60
N GLY A 281 -7.16 -12.12 -12.90
CA GLY A 281 -7.23 -12.08 -11.43
C GLY A 281 -8.57 -12.51 -10.82
N GLY A 282 -9.63 -12.62 -11.62
CA GLY A 282 -10.99 -12.80 -11.11
C GLY A 282 -11.64 -11.48 -10.70
N SER A 283 -12.83 -11.55 -10.10
CA SER A 283 -13.56 -10.38 -9.59
C SER A 283 -14.53 -10.77 -8.47
N MET A 284 -15.11 -9.80 -7.80
CA MET A 284 -16.17 -10.02 -6.81
C MET A 284 -17.34 -10.88 -7.34
N ASN A 285 -17.72 -10.69 -8.61
CA ASN A 285 -18.81 -11.46 -9.25
C ASN A 285 -18.35 -12.84 -9.73
N THR A 286 -17.05 -13.01 -9.98
CA THR A 286 -16.43 -14.23 -10.49
C THR A 286 -15.12 -14.48 -9.74
N PRO A 287 -15.20 -14.98 -8.49
CA PRO A 287 -14.02 -15.22 -7.67
C PRO A 287 -13.04 -16.16 -8.40
N LEU A 288 -11.75 -15.94 -8.19
CA LEU A 288 -10.69 -16.77 -8.75
C LEU A 288 -10.67 -18.16 -8.08
N PHE A 289 -10.84 -18.18 -6.75
CA PHE A 289 -10.90 -19.39 -5.96
C PHE A 289 -12.04 -19.33 -4.94
N ASN A 290 -12.61 -20.50 -4.65
CA ASN A 290 -13.65 -20.73 -3.65
C ASN A 290 -13.21 -21.92 -2.81
N LEU A 291 -12.87 -21.65 -1.56
CA LEU A 291 -12.27 -22.62 -0.67
C LEU A 291 -13.24 -22.97 0.46
N GLN A 292 -13.72 -24.20 0.51
CA GLN A 292 -14.55 -24.67 1.61
C GLN A 292 -13.68 -25.11 2.79
N ILE A 293 -13.93 -24.57 3.98
CA ILE A 293 -13.32 -25.06 5.20
C ILE A 293 -14.08 -26.30 5.64
N ARG A 294 -13.45 -27.47 5.48
CA ARG A 294 -14.02 -28.72 5.92
C ARG A 294 -12.93 -29.67 6.39
N SER A 295 -13.17 -30.31 7.52
CA SER A 295 -12.32 -31.39 7.99
C SER A 295 -12.35 -32.56 7.02
N ASP A 296 -11.20 -32.95 6.49
CA ASP A 296 -11.12 -34.10 5.60
C ASP A 296 -11.47 -35.40 6.33
N GLY A 297 -12.54 -36.05 5.84
CA GLY A 297 -13.04 -37.31 6.38
C GLY A 297 -12.80 -38.45 5.40
N THR A 298 -12.34 -39.61 5.90
CA THR A 298 -12.36 -40.82 5.06
C THR A 298 -13.81 -41.13 4.67
N PRO A 299 -14.12 -41.33 3.38
CA PRO A 299 -15.46 -41.73 2.99
C PRO A 299 -15.80 -43.05 3.69
N SER A 300 -16.85 -43.05 4.49
CA SER A 300 -17.36 -44.29 5.08
C SER A 300 -18.28 -44.97 4.07
N LEU A 301 -17.90 -46.14 3.59
CA LEU A 301 -18.87 -47.06 3.05
C LEU A 301 -19.80 -47.44 4.22
N GLY A 302 -21.12 -47.42 3.98
CA GLY A 302 -22.10 -47.84 4.98
C GLY A 302 -21.82 -49.25 5.50
N THR A 303 -22.61 -49.70 6.49
CA THR A 303 -22.48 -51.09 6.97
C THR A 303 -22.65 -52.10 5.84
N GLU A 304 -22.07 -53.30 6.00
CA GLU A 304 -21.95 -54.38 4.99
C GLU A 304 -23.24 -54.78 4.23
N TYR A 305 -24.39 -54.24 4.63
CA TYR A 305 -25.71 -54.42 4.01
C TYR A 305 -26.00 -53.48 2.83
N ASP A 306 -25.26 -52.37 2.66
CA ASP A 306 -25.48 -51.39 1.56
C ASP A 306 -24.60 -51.61 0.33
N LEU A 307 -23.55 -52.44 0.44
CA LEU A 307 -22.69 -52.86 -0.67
C LEU A 307 -23.19 -54.19 -1.24
N ILE A 308 -24.34 -54.17 -1.90
CA ILE A 308 -24.88 -55.34 -2.58
C ILE A 308 -24.35 -55.43 -4.02
N TRP A 309 -23.61 -56.49 -4.32
CA TRP A 309 -23.42 -56.91 -5.71
C TRP A 309 -24.73 -57.51 -6.21
N GLY A 310 -25.40 -56.83 -7.14
CA GLY A 310 -26.48 -57.34 -7.99
C GLY A 310 -27.47 -58.30 -7.32
N GLN A 311 -28.51 -57.78 -6.67
CA GLN A 311 -29.67 -58.60 -6.28
C GLN A 311 -30.55 -59.04 -7.48
N TYR A 312 -30.16 -58.67 -8.70
CA TYR A 312 -30.75 -59.22 -9.92
C TYR A 312 -29.63 -59.91 -10.68
N GLY A 313 -29.73 -61.24 -10.76
CA GLY A 313 -28.83 -62.05 -11.55
C GLY A 313 -28.87 -61.58 -12.99
N ASP A 314 -27.77 -61.00 -13.44
CA ASP A 314 -27.06 -61.43 -14.64
C ASP A 314 -25.68 -60.76 -14.64
N GLY A 315 -24.73 -61.44 -15.30
CA GLY A 315 -23.29 -61.10 -15.35
C GLY A 315 -23.05 -59.60 -15.49
N TRP A 316 -21.95 -59.06 -15.00
CA TRP A 316 -20.60 -59.42 -15.44
C TRP A 316 -19.64 -59.18 -14.26
N LEU A 317 -18.96 -60.23 -13.80
CA LEU A 317 -17.74 -60.08 -13.02
C LEU A 317 -16.60 -59.92 -14.03
N HIS A 318 -15.99 -58.74 -14.07
CA HIS A 318 -14.69 -58.53 -14.71
C HIS A 318 -13.60 -59.16 -13.80
N PRO A 319 -12.49 -59.70 -14.35
CA PRO A 319 -11.62 -60.67 -13.69
C PRO A 319 -10.82 -60.13 -12.51
#